data_AF-I1K065-F1
#
_entry.id   AF-I1K065-F1
#
_cell.length_a   1.000
_cell.length_b   1.000
_cell.length_c   1.000
_cell.angle_alpha   90.00
_cell.angle_beta   90.00
_cell.angle_gamma   90.00
#
_symmetry.space_group_name_H-M   'P 1'
#
loop_
_entity.id
_entity.type
_entity.pdbx_description
1 polymer ?
#
loop_
_entity_poly.entity_id
_entity_poly.type
_entity_poly.pdbx_seq_one_letter_code
_entity_poly.pdbx_strand_id
1 'polypeptide(L)'
;MEEVTFECDLIHSILKRFWTLQALERENVEANDPPDSEVGVGTSKKNRSTSANANALKLTSELLRIFITEAVQRAATIAEAEGASQIEPTHLEIILPQLLLDF
;
A
#
# COMPACT_ATOMS: atom_id res chain seq x y z
N MET A 1 23.38 -3.21 14.53
CA MET A 1 22.04 -2.70 14.84
C MET A 1 21.11 -3.62 14.09
N GLU A 2 20.29 -4.42 14.77
CA GLU A 2 19.26 -5.21 14.06
C GLU A 2 18.40 -4.22 13.27
N GLU A 3 18.31 -4.41 11.95
CA GLU A 3 17.42 -3.59 11.13
C GLU A 3 15.99 -3.86 11.60
N VAL A 4 15.32 -2.85 12.13
CA VAL A 4 13.93 -2.97 12.57
C VAL A 4 13.08 -3.14 11.31
N THR A 5 12.61 -4.36 11.06
CA THR A 5 11.77 -4.71 9.91
C THR A 5 10.31 -4.92 10.33
N PHE A 6 9.37 -4.67 9.41
CA PHE A 6 7.96 -4.97 9.63
C PHE A 6 7.69 -6.47 9.76
N GLU A 7 6.92 -6.86 10.78
CA GLU A 7 6.45 -8.23 10.96
C GLU A 7 5.59 -8.68 9.75
N CYS A 8 5.89 -9.85 9.19
CA CYS A 8 5.17 -10.38 8.02
C CYS A 8 3.66 -10.53 8.27
N ASP A 9 3.26 -10.84 9.51
CA ASP A 9 1.84 -11.01 9.89
C ASP A 9 1.09 -9.68 9.90
N LEU A 10 1.77 -8.59 10.31
CA LEU A 10 1.23 -7.23 10.21
C LEU A 10 1.04 -6.83 8.74
N ILE A 11 2.06 -7.06 7.90
CA ILE A 11 1.97 -6.77 6.46
C ILE A 11 0.84 -7.56 5.81
N HIS A 12 0.74 -8.85 6.12
CA HIS A 12 -0.34 -9.69 5.63
C HIS A 12 -1.72 -9.14 6.06
N SER A 13 -1.85 -8.67 7.30
CA SER A 13 -3.09 -8.09 7.81
C SER A 13 -3.49 -6.80 7.08
N ILE A 14 -2.53 -5.91 6.80
CA ILE A 14 -2.74 -4.68 6.02
C ILE A 14 -3.22 -5.02 4.60
N LEU A 15 -2.49 -5.91 3.90
CA LEU A 15 -2.83 -6.29 2.53
C LEU A 15 -4.18 -7.01 2.44
N LYS A 16 -4.45 -7.95 3.35
CA LYS A 16 -5.71 -8.68 3.42
C LYS A 16 -6.89 -7.74 3.64
N ARG A 17 -6.73 -6.71 4.49
CA ARG A 17 -7.76 -5.70 4.71
C ARG A 17 -8.09 -4.96 3.42
N PHE A 18 -7.09 -4.52 2.67
CA PHE A 18 -7.29 -3.81 1.41
C PHE A 18 -7.96 -4.69 0.34
N TRP A 19 -7.51 -5.95 0.19
CA TRP A 19 -8.13 -6.88 -0.76
C TRP A 19 -9.58 -7.23 -0.40
N THR A 20 -9.89 -7.33 0.89
CA THR A 20 -11.27 -7.59 1.34
C THR A 20 -12.19 -6.42 1.01
N LEU A 21 -11.74 -5.17 1.22
CA LEU A 21 -12.49 -3.97 0.86
C LEU A 21 -12.72 -3.88 -0.65
N GLN A 22 -11.67 -4.09 -1.46
CA GLN A 22 -11.81 -4.11 -2.92
C GLN A 22 -12.75 -5.21 -3.43
N ALA A 23 -12.74 -6.39 -2.82
CA ALA A 23 -13.65 -7.47 -3.21
C ALA A 23 -15.12 -7.08 -2.96
N LEU A 24 -15.40 -6.42 -1.84
CA LEU A 24 -16.74 -5.93 -1.50
C LEU A 24 -17.19 -4.78 -2.42
N GLU A 25 -16.29 -3.86 -2.78
CA GLU A 25 -16.57 -2.79 -3.74
C GLU A 25 -16.98 -3.34 -5.12
N ARG A 26 -16.31 -4.41 -5.60
CA ARG A 26 -16.64 -5.05 -6.88
C ARG A 26 -18.00 -5.76 -6.86
N GLU A 27 -18.35 -6.39 -5.75
CA GLU A 27 -19.67 -7.03 -5.56
C GLU A 27 -20.81 -6.00 -5.60
N ASN A 28 -20.59 -4.82 -5.02
CA ASN A 28 -21.57 -3.73 -5.05
C ASN A 28 -21.76 -3.12 -6.45
N VAL A 29 -20.72 -3.08 -7.28
CA VAL A 29 -20.84 -2.59 -8.67
C VAL A 29 -21.60 -3.60 -9.53
N GLU A 30 -21.26 -4.89 -9.44
CA GLU A 30 -21.96 -5.94 -10.20
C GLU A 30 -23.45 -6.06 -9.83
N ALA A 31 -23.82 -5.73 -8.59
CA ALA A 31 -25.21 -5.72 -8.15
C ALA A 31 -26.05 -4.54 -8.69
N ASN A 32 -25.40 -3.46 -9.17
CA ASN A 32 -26.06 -2.25 -9.64
C ASN A 32 -26.14 -2.14 -11.18
N ASP A 33 -25.50 -3.05 -11.92
CA ASP A 33 -25.62 -3.09 -13.38
C ASP A 33 -26.99 -3.67 -13.80
N PRO A 34 -27.80 -2.95 -14.62
CA PRO A 34 -29.04 -3.48 -15.14
C PRO A 34 -28.76 -4.67 -16.06
N PRO A 35 -29.62 -5.71 -16.09
CA PRO A 35 -29.43 -6.89 -16.91
C PRO A 35 -29.76 -6.59 -18.38
N ASP A 36 -28.93 -5.78 -19.05
CA ASP A 36 -29.04 -5.54 -20.48
C ASP A 36 -28.11 -6.48 -21.26
N SER A 37 -28.75 -7.50 -21.83
CA SER A 37 -28.45 -8.09 -23.14
C SER A 37 -27.24 -9.03 -23.29
N GLU A 38 -27.59 -10.23 -23.78
CA GLU A 38 -26.80 -11.21 -24.53
C GLU A 38 -25.97 -12.25 -23.74
N VAL A 39 -26.69 -13.34 -23.42
CA VAL A 39 -26.30 -14.76 -23.61
C VAL A 39 -24.82 -15.01 -23.95
N GLY A 40 -23.99 -15.15 -22.92
CA GLY A 40 -22.60 -15.60 -23.05
C GLY A 40 -22.18 -16.40 -21.81
N VAL A 41 -22.21 -17.73 -21.94
CA VAL A 41 -21.54 -18.77 -21.12
C VAL A 41 -21.15 -18.34 -19.69
N GLY A 42 -21.94 -18.80 -18.73
CA GLY A 42 -21.67 -18.65 -17.30
C GLY A 42 -20.32 -19.25 -16.89
N THR A 43 -19.32 -18.39 -16.74
CA THR A 43 -18.24 -18.65 -15.80
C THR A 43 -18.73 -18.17 -14.45
N SER A 44 -19.13 -19.08 -13.54
CA SER A 44 -19.31 -18.73 -12.14
C SER A 44 -18.05 -17.99 -11.68
N LYS A 45 -18.14 -16.68 -11.50
CA LYS A 45 -17.10 -15.86 -10.89
C LYS A 45 -16.99 -16.29 -9.43
N LYS A 46 -16.35 -17.43 -9.19
CA LYS A 46 -15.93 -17.82 -7.85
C LYS A 46 -14.88 -16.80 -7.46
N ASN A 47 -15.30 -15.79 -6.69
CA ASN A 47 -14.45 -14.73 -6.16
C ASN A 47 -13.24 -15.38 -5.47
N ARG A 48 -12.13 -15.48 -6.21
CA ARG A 48 -10.89 -16.04 -5.69
C ARG A 48 -10.33 -15.01 -4.72
N SER A 49 -10.25 -15.37 -3.45
CA SER A 49 -9.61 -14.52 -2.46
C SER A 49 -8.16 -14.23 -2.88
N THR A 50 -7.83 -12.96 -3.01
CA THR A 50 -6.44 -12.52 -3.21
C THR A 50 -5.63 -12.83 -1.96
N SER A 51 -4.40 -13.32 -2.16
CA SER A 51 -3.47 -13.69 -1.08
C SER A 51 -2.02 -13.45 -1.53
N ALA A 52 -1.10 -13.31 -0.58
CA ALA A 52 0.34 -13.22 -0.82
C ALA A 52 1.07 -14.44 -0.23
N ASN A 53 2.09 -14.93 -0.94
CA ASN A 53 2.98 -15.97 -0.43
C ASN A 53 4.02 -15.38 0.54
N ALA A 54 4.71 -16.25 1.27
CA ALA A 54 5.68 -15.83 2.29
C ALA A 54 6.82 -14.95 1.74
N ASN A 55 7.30 -15.20 0.51
CA ASN A 55 8.36 -14.39 -0.10
C ASN A 55 7.85 -12.99 -0.47
N ALA A 56 6.64 -12.90 -1.00
CA ALA A 56 5.99 -11.62 -1.30
C ALA A 56 5.78 -10.80 -0.02
N LEU A 57 5.38 -11.44 1.09
CA LEU A 57 5.26 -10.77 2.39
C LEU A 57 6.60 -10.22 2.89
N LYS A 58 7.67 -11.02 2.85
CA LYS A 58 9.02 -10.58 3.23
C LYS A 58 9.50 -9.39 2.39
N LEU A 59 9.34 -9.46 1.06
CA LEU A 59 9.74 -8.36 0.18
C LEU A 59 8.90 -7.11 0.41
N THR A 60 7.61 -7.25 0.74
CA THR A 60 6.74 -6.13 1.07
C THR A 60 7.13 -5.49 2.40
N SER A 61 7.55 -6.28 3.41
CA SER A 61 8.12 -5.76 4.66
C SER A 61 9.36 -4.90 4.38
N GLU A 62 10.26 -5.35 3.50
CA GLU A 62 11.44 -4.56 3.11
C GLU A 62 11.05 -3.31 2.32
N LEU A 63 10.10 -3.41 1.39
CA LEU A 63 9.62 -2.26 0.61
C LEU A 63 9.08 -1.15 1.53
N LEU A 64 8.25 -1.50 2.52
CA LEU A 64 7.72 -0.54 3.48
C LEU A 64 8.80 0.06 4.39
N ARG A 65 9.79 -0.74 4.79
CA ARG A 65 10.95 -0.24 5.54
C ARG A 65 11.74 0.78 4.71
N ILE A 66 12.00 0.50 3.45
CA ILE A 66 12.71 1.40 2.55
C ILE A 66 11.90 2.68 2.31
N PHE A 67 10.59 2.57 2.05
CA PHE A 67 9.69 3.72 1.88
C PHE A 67 9.74 4.69 3.08
N ILE A 68 9.68 4.17 4.30
CA ILE A 68 9.75 4.98 5.52
C ILE A 68 11.15 5.55 5.73
N THR A 69 12.19 4.77 5.46
CA THR A 69 13.58 5.23 5.55
C THR A 69 13.84 6.41 4.60
N GLU A 70 13.37 6.31 3.35
CA GLU A 70 13.44 7.37 2.36
C GLU A 70 12.67 8.62 2.79
N ALA A 71 11.45 8.45 3.32
CA ALA A 71 10.65 9.57 3.82
C ALA A 71 11.38 10.34 4.93
N VAL A 72 11.97 9.62 5.89
CA VAL A 72 12.72 10.22 7.01
C VAL A 72 13.99 10.90 6.52
N GLN A 73 14.79 10.25 5.67
CA GLN A 73 16.05 10.80 5.18
C GLN A 73 15.85 12.08 4.34
N ARG A 74 14.85 12.07 3.45
CA ARG A 74 14.52 13.24 2.64
C ARG A 74 13.99 14.39 3.50
N ALA A 75 13.10 14.12 4.45
CA ALA A 75 12.59 15.14 5.37
C ALA A 75 13.71 15.69 6.29
N ALA A 76 14.65 14.85 6.74
CA ALA A 76 15.83 15.29 7.47
C ALA A 76 16.72 16.22 6.64
N THR A 77 16.91 15.93 5.36
CA THR A 77 17.71 16.78 4.46
C THR A 77 17.08 18.19 4.32
N ILE A 78 15.75 18.29 4.25
CA ILE A 78 15.06 19.59 4.26
C ILE A 78 15.26 20.31 5.60
N ALA A 79 15.05 19.61 6.72
CA ALA A 79 15.23 20.18 8.07
C ALA A 79 16.66 20.73 8.27
N GLU A 80 17.68 19.98 7.85
CA GLU A 80 19.08 20.39 7.92
C GLU A 80 19.36 21.64 7.05
N ALA A 81 18.79 21.70 5.84
CA ALA A 81 18.94 22.85 4.96
C ALA A 81 18.29 24.12 5.51
N GLU A 82 17.22 23.99 6.29
CA GLU A 82 16.53 25.09 6.97
C GLU A 82 17.15 25.45 8.34
N GLY A 83 18.13 24.67 8.80
CA GLY A 83 18.74 24.84 10.12
C GLY A 83 17.81 24.44 11.28
N ALA A 84 16.79 23.63 11.00
CA ALA A 84 15.89 23.10 12.02
C ALA A 84 16.57 22.00 12.84
N SER A 85 16.31 21.97 14.15
CA SER A 85 16.88 20.97 15.05
C SER A 85 16.11 19.64 15.08
N GLN A 86 14.97 19.56 14.39
CA GLN A 86 14.10 18.39 14.33
C GLN A 86 13.30 18.37 13.02
N ILE A 87 12.82 17.20 12.63
CA ILE A 87 11.93 17.05 11.48
C ILE A 87 10.52 17.48 11.88
N GLU A 88 10.04 18.59 11.33
CA GLU A 88 8.66 19.04 11.40
C GLU A 88 7.81 18.48 10.25
N PRO A 89 6.46 18.41 10.38
CA PRO A 89 5.58 17.90 9.33
C PRO A 89 5.73 18.62 7.98
N THR A 90 6.05 19.92 8.00
CA THR A 90 6.31 20.74 6.80
C THR A 90 7.43 20.18 5.93
N HIS A 91 8.51 19.66 6.53
CA HIS A 91 9.61 19.05 5.79
C HIS A 91 9.17 17.78 5.04
N LEU A 92 8.26 17.00 5.65
CA LEU A 92 7.67 15.82 5.01
C LEU A 92 6.75 16.24 3.84
N GLU A 93 5.91 17.25 4.05
CA GLU A 93 5.01 17.79 3.02
C GLU A 93 5.77 18.26 1.77
N ILE A 94 6.95 18.87 1.95
CA ILE A 94 7.81 19.33 0.85
C ILE A 94 8.30 18.16 -0.03
N ILE A 95 8.70 17.04 0.58
CA ILE A 95 9.27 15.88 -0.16
C ILE A 95 8.20 14.89 -0.63
N LEU A 96 6.97 15.00 -0.11
CA LEU A 96 5.90 14.03 -0.33
C LEU A 96 5.54 13.84 -1.82
N PRO A 97 5.42 14.88 -2.66
CA PRO A 97 5.10 14.68 -4.07
C PRO A 97 6.12 13.82 -4.79
N GLN A 98 7.42 14.04 -4.57
CA GLN A 98 8.47 13.25 -5.21
C GLN A 98 8.57 11.85 -4.61
N LEU A 99 8.41 11.72 -3.28
CA LEU A 99 8.39 10.43 -2.61
C LEU A 99 7.30 9.51 -3.21
N LEU A 100 6.11 10.05 -3.48
CA LEU A 100 5.00 9.30 -4.07
C LEU A 100 5.14 9.05 -5.58
N LEU A 101 6.07 9.71 -6.27
CA LEU A 101 6.39 9.43 -7.67
C LEU A 101 7.48 8.36 -7.81
N ASP A 102 8.36 8.24 -6.82
CA ASP A 102 9.44 7.25 -6.81
C ASP A 102 8.94 5.84 -6.45
N PHE A 103 7.75 5.74 -5.83
CA PHE A 103 7.11 4.51 -5.38
C PHE A 103 5.75 4.30 -6.07
#